data_AF-A0AB73K657-F1
#
_entry.id   AF-A0AB73K657-F1
#
_cell.length_a   1.000
_cell.length_b   1.000
_cell.length_c   1.000
_cell.angle_alpha   90.00
_cell.angle_beta   90.00
_cell.angle_gamma   90.00
#
_symmetry.space_group_name_H-M   'P 1'
#
loop_
_entity.id
_entity.type
_entity.pdbx_description
1 polymer ?
#
loop_
_entity_poly.entity_id
_entity_poly.type
_entity_poly.pdbx_seq_one_letter_code
_entity_poly.pdbx_strand_id
1 'polypeptide(L)'
;MIKLRVKEILKDKGVSQKELAEKLNMTETGLSISINENGNPPLKRLEDIANILEVELVELFTPIDSNTKGYIEHNGTIHKINSIQDLRNLLEDFDGEKRNSDYKI
;
A
#
# COMPACT_ATOMS: atom_id res chain seq x y z
N MET A 1 1.08 10.74 -5.73
CA MET A 1 -0.26 11.26 -5.36
C MET A 1 -1.04 10.14 -4.70
N ILE A 2 -1.93 10.47 -3.75
CA ILE A 2 -2.84 9.50 -3.14
C ILE A 2 -3.91 9.16 -4.18
N LYS A 3 -4.09 7.88 -4.50
CA LYS A 3 -5.07 7.39 -5.46
C LYS A 3 -6.09 6.51 -4.74
N LEU A 4 -7.37 6.69 -5.03
CA LEU A 4 -8.43 5.82 -4.51
C LEU A 4 -8.49 4.53 -5.35
N ARG A 5 -8.67 3.40 -4.67
CA ARG A 5 -8.82 2.07 -5.27
C ARG A 5 -10.21 1.44 -5.07
N VAL A 6 -11.22 2.27 -4.78
CA VAL A 6 -12.60 1.84 -4.52
C VAL A 6 -13.15 0.93 -5.63
N LYS A 7 -12.83 1.20 -6.90
CA LYS A 7 -13.25 0.37 -8.04
C LYS A 7 -12.66 -1.04 -8.02
N GLU A 8 -11.44 -1.20 -7.52
CA GLU A 8 -10.80 -2.51 -7.37
C GLU A 8 -11.50 -3.30 -6.25
N ILE A 9 -11.74 -2.66 -5.11
CA ILE A 9 -12.43 -3.27 -3.96
C ILE A 9 -13.84 -3.74 -4.35
N LEU A 10 -14.58 -2.92 -5.12
CA LEU A 10 -15.90 -3.29 -5.65
C LEU A 10 -15.84 -4.56 -6.49
N LYS A 11 -14.85 -4.65 -7.39
CA LYS A 11 -14.63 -5.83 -8.23
C LYS A 11 -14.29 -7.06 -7.41
N ASP A 12 -13.39 -6.93 -6.44
CA ASP A 12 -12.96 -8.04 -5.58
C ASP A 12 -14.11 -8.57 -4.70
N LYS A 13 -15.03 -7.69 -4.28
CA LYS A 13 -16.22 -8.05 -3.49
C LYS A 13 -17.44 -8.42 -4.34
N GLY A 14 -17.38 -8.31 -5.66
CA GLY A 14 -18.52 -8.57 -6.55
C GLY A 14 -19.68 -7.59 -6.36
N VAL A 15 -19.42 -6.38 -5.86
CA VAL A 15 -20.42 -5.33 -5.63
C VAL A 15 -20.39 -4.37 -6.81
N SER A 16 -21.54 -4.03 -7.37
CA SER A 16 -21.59 -3.07 -8.48
C SER A 16 -21.44 -1.62 -7.97
N GLN A 17 -20.91 -0.74 -8.82
CA GLN A 17 -20.83 0.70 -8.50
C GLN A 17 -22.23 1.31 -8.30
N LYS A 18 -23.23 0.79 -9.02
CA LYS A 18 -24.63 1.17 -8.86
C LYS A 18 -25.17 0.82 -7.47
N GLU A 19 -24.93 -0.39 -6.97
CA GLU A 19 -25.33 -0.79 -5.62
C GLU A 19 -24.69 0.08 -4.53
N LEU A 20 -23.40 0.41 -4.68
CA LEU A 20 -22.73 1.32 -3.74
C LEU A 20 -23.36 2.71 -3.78
N ALA A 21 -23.67 3.24 -4.97
CA ALA A 21 -24.32 4.53 -5.12
C ALA A 21 -25.71 4.55 -4.47
N GLU A 22 -26.50 3.49 -4.65
CA GLU A 22 -27.81 3.31 -4.03
C GLU A 22 -27.71 3.33 -2.49
N LYS A 23 -26.77 2.56 -1.91
CA LYS A 23 -26.54 2.55 -0.45
C LYS A 23 -26.08 3.90 0.10
N LEU A 24 -25.35 4.68 -0.70
CA LEU A 24 -24.90 6.04 -0.35
C LEU A 24 -25.96 7.12 -0.62
N ASN A 25 -27.14 6.76 -1.14
CA ASN A 25 -28.15 7.71 -1.62
C ASN A 25 -27.57 8.72 -2.64
N MET A 26 -26.76 8.22 -3.57
CA MET A 26 -26.11 8.98 -4.64
C MET A 26 -26.52 8.45 -6.01
N THR A 27 -26.34 9.27 -7.06
CA THR A 27 -26.40 8.77 -8.43
C THR A 27 -25.12 8.01 -8.77
N GLU A 28 -25.21 7.00 -9.63
CA GLU A 28 -24.04 6.24 -10.09
C GLU A 28 -22.98 7.16 -10.74
N THR A 29 -23.42 8.13 -11.55
CA THR A 29 -22.56 9.16 -12.15
C THR A 29 -21.90 10.06 -11.10
N GLY A 30 -22.67 10.50 -10.09
CA GLY A 30 -22.16 11.34 -9.01
C GLY A 30 -21.11 10.60 -8.18
N LEU A 31 -21.35 9.33 -7.87
CA LEU A 31 -20.35 8.47 -7.25
C LEU A 31 -19.12 8.32 -8.14
N SER A 32 -19.30 8.06 -9.44
CA SER A 32 -18.20 7.90 -10.41
C SER A 32 -17.25 9.09 -10.42
N ILE A 33 -17.80 10.30 -10.44
CA ILE A 33 -17.03 11.54 -10.35
C ILE A 33 -16.34 11.65 -8.99
N SER A 34 -17.03 11.29 -7.91
CA SER A 34 -16.52 11.38 -6.55
C SER A 34 -15.32 10.45 -6.29
N ILE A 35 -15.22 9.30 -6.95
CA ILE A 35 -14.16 8.29 -6.71
C ILE A 35 -13.19 8.11 -7.89
N ASN A 36 -13.23 8.99 -8.89
CA ASN A 36 -12.28 8.94 -10.01
C ASN A 36 -10.90 9.50 -9.62
N GLU A 37 -9.95 9.48 -10.56
CA GLU A 37 -8.56 9.91 -10.31
C GLU A 37 -8.41 11.37 -9.87
N ASN A 38 -9.38 12.23 -10.22
CA ASN A 38 -9.40 13.65 -9.86
C ASN A 38 -10.46 13.96 -8.79
N GLY A 39 -11.10 12.93 -8.24
CA GLY A 39 -12.14 13.06 -7.24
C GLY A 39 -11.53 13.43 -5.89
N ASN A 40 -12.22 14.31 -5.15
CA ASN A 40 -11.85 14.66 -3.79
C ASN A 40 -13.06 14.51 -2.85
N PRO A 41 -13.48 13.28 -2.55
CA PRO A 41 -14.59 13.04 -1.65
C PRO A 41 -14.25 13.55 -0.25
N PRO A 42 -15.19 14.16 0.48
CA PRO A 42 -14.98 14.53 1.88
C PRO A 42 -14.77 13.27 2.73
N LEU A 43 -14.05 13.41 3.85
CA LEU A 43 -13.71 12.31 4.77
C LEU A 43 -14.94 11.45 5.13
N LYS A 44 -16.06 12.09 5.47
CA LYS A 44 -17.31 11.38 5.79
C LYS A 44 -17.77 10.43 4.69
N ARG A 45 -17.63 10.82 3.40
CA ARG A 45 -17.97 9.91 2.28
C ARG A 45 -17.02 8.72 2.20
N LEU A 46 -15.75 8.92 2.50
CA LEU A 46 -14.78 7.83 2.54
C LEU A 46 -15.11 6.86 3.68
N GLU A 47 -15.47 7.37 4.86
CA GLU A 47 -15.94 6.55 5.99
C GLU A 47 -17.20 5.74 5.62
N ASP A 48 -18.20 6.40 5.01
CA ASP A 48 -19.43 5.74 4.57
C ASP A 48 -19.14 4.62 3.53
N ILE A 49 -18.25 4.89 2.57
CA ILE A 49 -17.80 3.89 1.59
C ILE A 49 -17.10 2.71 2.29
N ALA A 50 -16.16 2.97 3.20
CA ALA A 50 -15.43 1.93 3.92
C ALA A 50 -16.38 1.06 4.76
N ASN A 51 -17.35 1.67 5.44
CA ASN A 51 -18.36 0.98 6.22
C ASN A 51 -19.26 0.09 5.35
N ILE A 52 -19.76 0.61 4.21
CA ILE A 52 -20.61 -0.15 3.29
C ILE A 52 -19.85 -1.33 2.67
N LEU A 53 -18.57 -1.13 2.38
CA LEU A 53 -17.71 -2.15 1.81
C LEU A 53 -17.08 -3.06 2.86
N GLU A 54 -17.27 -2.81 4.16
CA GLU A 54 -16.66 -3.57 5.26
C GLU A 54 -15.14 -3.75 5.08
N VAL A 55 -14.42 -2.61 5.00
CA VAL A 55 -12.96 -2.53 4.91
C VAL A 55 -12.45 -1.41 5.80
N GLU A 56 -11.16 -1.42 6.14
CA GLU A 56 -10.57 -0.27 6.83
C GLU A 56 -10.48 0.94 5.89
N LEU A 57 -10.59 2.14 6.44
CA LEU A 57 -10.51 3.40 5.68
C LEU A 57 -9.22 3.49 4.84
N VAL A 58 -8.10 2.99 5.38
CA VAL A 58 -6.80 3.01 4.71
C VAL A 58 -6.76 2.13 3.46
N GLU A 59 -7.60 1.09 3.39
CA GLU A 59 -7.66 0.18 2.25
C GLU A 59 -8.29 0.84 1.02
N LEU A 60 -9.07 1.92 1.20
CA LEU A 60 -9.63 2.68 0.09
C LEU A 60 -8.56 3.36 -0.78
N PHE A 61 -7.31 3.41 -0.31
CA PHE A 61 -6.21 4.05 -0.99
C PHE A 61 -5.24 3.02 -1.59
N THR A 62 -4.72 3.33 -2.78
CA THR A 62 -3.59 2.60 -3.35
C THR A 62 -2.37 2.76 -2.44
N PRO A 63 -1.72 1.67 -1.99
CA PRO A 63 -0.46 1.76 -1.25
C PRO A 63 0.56 2.57 -2.05
N ILE A 64 1.15 3.59 -1.42
CA ILE A 64 2.13 4.48 -2.07
C ILE A 64 3.39 3.71 -2.50
N ASP A 65 3.70 2.63 -1.80
CA ASP A 65 4.80 1.72 -2.12
C ASP A 65 4.27 0.29 -2.21
N SER A 66 3.97 -0.17 -3.42
CA SER A 66 3.67 -1.59 -3.69
C SER A 66 4.91 -2.46 -3.75
N ASN A 67 6.11 -1.89 -3.57
CA ASN A 67 7.34 -2.66 -3.51
C ASN A 67 7.44 -3.33 -2.14
N THR A 68 7.61 -4.65 -2.13
CA THR A 68 8.00 -5.38 -0.92
C THR A 68 9.26 -4.74 -0.34
N LYS A 69 9.15 -4.21 0.88
CA LYS A 69 10.28 -3.68 1.65
C LYS A 69 10.65 -4.70 2.71
N GLY A 70 11.87 -5.23 2.65
CA GLY A 70 12.49 -6.01 3.71
C GLY A 70 13.40 -5.15 4.57
N TYR A 71 13.59 -5.55 5.82
CA TYR A 71 14.56 -4.95 6.72
C TYR A 71 15.32 -6.08 7.42
N ILE A 72 16.64 -5.96 7.49
CA ILE A 72 17.52 -6.91 8.19
C ILE A 72 18.32 -6.10 9.20
N GLU A 73 18.28 -6.50 10.47
CA GLU A 73 19.16 -5.94 11.49
C GLU A 73 20.35 -6.87 11.71
N HIS A 74 21.57 -6.33 11.62
CA HIS A 74 22.81 -7.04 11.89
C HIS A 74 23.75 -6.12 12.65
N ASN A 75 24.32 -6.60 13.76
CA ASN A 75 25.23 -5.82 14.62
C ASN A 75 24.68 -4.43 15.01
N GLY A 76 23.37 -4.32 15.25
CA GLY A 76 22.70 -3.07 15.63
C GLY A 76 22.49 -2.06 14.48
N THR A 77 22.79 -2.46 13.24
CA THR A 77 22.53 -1.66 12.04
C THR A 77 21.36 -2.26 11.25
N ILE A 78 20.40 -1.41 10.87
CA ILE A 78 19.24 -1.82 10.06
C ILE A 78 19.53 -1.56 8.58
N HIS A 79 19.50 -2.61 7.77
CA HIS A 79 19.68 -2.58 6.33
C HIS A 79 18.32 -2.73 5.63
N LYS A 80 18.00 -1.78 4.75
CA LYS A 80 16.77 -1.80 3.96
C LYS A 80 16.97 -2.62 2.68
N ILE A 81 16.05 -3.52 2.40
CA ILE A 81 16.05 -4.43 1.25
C ILE A 81 14.85 -4.12 0.37
N ASN A 82 15.11 -3.69 -0.87
CA ASN A 82 14.09 -3.42 -1.89
C ASN A 82 14.23 -4.37 -3.10
N SER A 83 15.29 -5.19 -3.14
CA SER A 83 15.55 -6.12 -4.24
C SER A 83 16.38 -7.32 -3.78
N ILE A 84 16.42 -8.39 -4.59
CA ILE A 84 17.35 -9.50 -4.36
C ILE A 84 18.81 -9.04 -4.47
N GLN A 85 19.10 -7.99 -5.26
CA GLN A 85 20.46 -7.45 -5.34
C GLN A 85 20.89 -6.81 -4.02
N ASP A 86 19.98 -6.13 -3.32
CA ASP A 86 20.25 -5.55 -2.00
C ASP A 86 20.66 -6.64 -1.00
N LEU A 87 20.04 -7.83 -1.10
CA LEU A 87 20.44 -9.00 -0.30
C LEU A 87 21.84 -9.50 -0.65
N ARG A 88 22.19 -9.56 -1.94
CA ARG A 88 23.53 -10.00 -2.36
C ARG A 88 24.61 -9.06 -1.85
N ASN A 89 24.41 -7.75 -2.02
CA ASN A 89 25.35 -6.74 -1.54
C ASN A 89 25.51 -6.84 -0.02
N LEU A 90 24.42 -7.02 0.72
CA LEU A 90 24.46 -7.18 2.18
C LEU A 90 25.32 -8.38 2.62
N LEU A 91 25.19 -9.52 1.92
CA LEU A 91 25.98 -10.71 2.22
C LEU A 91 27.48 -10.50 1.92
N GLU A 92 27.81 -9.80 0.83
CA GLU A 92 29.19 -9.42 0.50
C GLU A 92 29.81 -8.53 1.59
N ASP A 93 29.04 -7.55 2.10
CA ASP A 93 29.48 -6.68 3.19
C ASP A 93 29.77 -7.48 4.46
N PHE A 94 28.87 -8.41 4.84
CA PHE A 94 29.06 -9.26 6.02
C PHE A 94 30.28 -10.19 5.92
N ASP A 95 30.54 -10.74 4.73
CA ASP A 95 31.71 -11.59 4.48
C ASP A 95 33.02 -10.78 4.36
N GLY A 96 32.94 -9.50 3.99
CA GLY A 96 34.06 -8.56 4.01
C GLY A 96 34.45 -8.16 5.44
N GLU A 97 33.47 -7.98 6.33
CA GLU A 97 33.70 -7.66 7.75
C GLU A 97 34.44 -8.79 8.49
N LYS A 98 34.05 -10.05 8.26
CA LYS A 98 34.72 -11.22 8.85
C LYS A 98 36.20 -11.27 8.48
N ARG A 99 36.50 -11.10 7.18
CA ARG A 99 37.88 -11.11 6.66
C ARG A 99 38.76 -10.00 7.24
N ASN A 100 38.21 -8.84 7.55
CA ASN A 100 38.97 -7.74 8.17
C ASN A 100 39.21 -7.94 9.69
N SER A 101 38.37 -8.73 10.36
CA SER A 101 38.57 -9.06 11.78
C SER A 101 39.65 -10.12 12.01
N ASP A 102 39.85 -11.02 11.05
CA ASP A 102 40.83 -12.12 11.14
C ASP A 102 42.30 -11.67 10.96
N TYR A 103 42.54 -10.43 10.50
CA TYR A 103 43.88 -9.87 10.26
C TYR A 103 44.36 -8.85 11.30
N LYS A 104 43.58 -8.57 12.35
CA LYS A 104 44.04 -7.73 13.48
C LYS A 104 44.73 -8.61 14.54
N ILE A 105 46.02 -8.91 14.31
CA ILE A 105 46.96 -9.40 15.33
C ILE A 105 47.67 -8.18 15.94
#